data_AF-A0A0C9MHJ2-F1
#
_entry.id   AF-A0A0C9MHJ2-F1
#
_cell.length_a   1.000
_cell.length_b   1.000
_cell.length_c   1.000
_cell.angle_alpha   90.00
_cell.angle_beta   90.00
_cell.angle_gamma   90.00
#
_symmetry.space_group_name_H-M   'P 1'
#
loop_
_entity.id
_entity.type
_entity.pdbx_description
1 polymer ?
#
loop_
_entity_poly.entity_id
_entity_poly.type
_entity_poly.pdbx_seq_one_letter_code
_entity_poly.pdbx_strand_id
1 'polypeptide(L)'
;MAFWRMLINIDLVRAGMNSTARKFQPRSNSMSVQKDGVIDEELFQCYLQFRLRQIQKSMLLSDDSSEKEAMVNILTSCQHVNGNTLRMVFCDIFDKSVQTFTYAEPILAPAIKPVVISTREKRKHSTDYAESTITALNRNEAAPLHDDTDNGDEHTAESDQDGEVSVYLDSSSEEIRKKKLRVINNSPSVPSSIKHLITKIACTDLEAMLKNLQVTKDIFRSRMNMIKNTFKIYYTPSSASSSYTAPKCRFEINSRFSYKSSMGQCQLNMIAYQLGKIEEIEKEMFSPKQVKKNRLKYYQDLSVSLNESKLAYTSHLREFPRHCERALYVVQNLGAYVLFMPEILPPTTYKKIQNSFVPVLKAFLEGRCSPFKDIARFDDKDRLIVSESTGDLEKFLKKGKPYYSRFVDFSG
;
A
#
# COMPACT_ATOMS: atom_id res chain seq x y z
N MET A 1 1.26 -19.64 -5.43
CA MET A 1 0.75 -19.12 -4.12
C MET A 1 -0.60 -18.42 -4.24
N ALA A 2 -0.79 -17.49 -5.19
CA ALA A 2 -2.03 -16.69 -5.29
C ALA A 2 -3.30 -17.53 -5.53
N PHE A 3 -3.24 -18.46 -6.49
CA PHE A 3 -4.31 -19.43 -6.81
C PHE A 3 -4.87 -20.15 -5.56
N TRP A 4 -3.99 -20.74 -4.74
CA TRP A 4 -4.36 -21.46 -3.52
C TRP A 4 -5.13 -20.61 -2.50
N ARG A 5 -4.81 -19.31 -2.37
CA ARG A 5 -5.58 -18.38 -1.52
C ARG A 5 -6.97 -18.08 -2.06
N MET A 6 -7.23 -18.30 -3.35
CA MET A 6 -8.57 -18.13 -3.95
C MET A 6 -9.50 -19.30 -3.66
N LEU A 7 -8.95 -20.51 -3.51
CA LEU A 7 -9.70 -21.73 -3.17
C LEU A 7 -10.12 -21.76 -1.69
N ILE A 8 -9.23 -21.37 -0.77
CA ILE A 8 -9.53 -21.26 0.68
C ILE A 8 -10.72 -20.31 0.98
N ASN A 9 -11.06 -19.42 0.05
CA ASN A 9 -12.25 -18.56 0.18
C ASN A 9 -13.58 -19.29 -0.09
N ILE A 10 -13.59 -20.51 -0.66
CA ILE A 10 -14.81 -21.28 -0.91
C ILE A 10 -15.45 -21.72 0.41
N ASP A 11 -14.68 -22.26 1.35
CA ASP A 11 -15.18 -22.61 2.69
C ASP A 11 -15.65 -21.37 3.49
N LEU A 12 -15.04 -20.20 3.25
CA LEU A 12 -15.48 -18.94 3.87
C LEU A 12 -16.84 -18.43 3.33
N VAL A 13 -17.17 -18.68 2.06
CA VAL A 13 -18.52 -18.38 1.52
C VAL A 13 -19.58 -19.19 2.26
N ARG A 14 -19.30 -20.45 2.59
CA ARG A 14 -20.19 -21.31 3.39
C ARG A 14 -20.46 -20.77 4.79
N ALA A 15 -19.43 -20.21 5.44
CA ALA A 15 -19.54 -19.60 6.76
C ALA A 15 -20.32 -18.28 6.74
N GLY A 16 -20.10 -17.43 5.73
CA GLY A 16 -20.68 -16.10 5.65
C GLY A 16 -22.22 -16.07 5.60
N MET A 17 -22.84 -16.93 4.79
CA MET A 17 -24.29 -16.84 4.51
C MET A 17 -25.18 -17.58 5.52
N ASN A 18 -24.63 -18.50 6.31
CA ASN A 18 -25.37 -19.14 7.42
C ASN A 18 -25.44 -18.24 8.69
N SER A 19 -24.67 -17.15 8.73
CA SER A 19 -24.55 -16.29 9.92
C SER A 19 -25.77 -15.37 10.16
N THR A 20 -26.66 -15.21 9.20
CA THR A 20 -27.75 -14.20 9.26
C THR A 20 -28.98 -14.65 10.07
N ALA A 21 -29.01 -15.89 10.59
CA ALA A 21 -30.22 -16.49 11.17
C ALA A 21 -29.98 -17.38 12.41
N ARG A 22 -29.30 -16.87 13.45
CA ARG A 22 -29.44 -17.39 14.83
C ARG A 22 -28.99 -16.39 15.91
N LYS A 23 -29.73 -16.32 17.02
CA LYS A 23 -29.41 -15.48 18.19
C LYS A 23 -28.22 -16.03 18.98
N PHE A 24 -27.56 -15.14 19.73
CA PHE A 24 -26.49 -15.47 20.68
C PHE A 24 -26.87 -16.57 21.68
N GLN A 25 -26.01 -17.57 21.81
CA GLN A 25 -25.68 -18.21 23.09
C GLN A 25 -24.17 -18.49 23.12
N PRO A 26 -23.47 -18.27 24.26
CA PRO A 26 -22.09 -18.70 24.41
C PRO A 26 -22.04 -20.22 24.67
N ARG A 27 -21.16 -20.94 23.97
CA ARG A 27 -20.77 -22.31 24.33
C ARG A 27 -19.26 -22.51 24.22
N SER A 28 -18.77 -23.41 25.05
CA SER A 28 -17.38 -23.78 25.23
C SER A 28 -16.75 -24.40 23.98
N ASN A 29 -15.43 -24.21 23.83
CA ASN A 29 -14.65 -24.88 22.80
C ASN A 29 -14.69 -26.40 22.99
N SER A 30 -15.28 -27.11 22.03
CA SER A 30 -14.81 -28.43 21.61
C SER A 30 -14.48 -28.35 20.13
N MET A 31 -13.45 -29.07 19.68
CA MET A 31 -13.18 -29.22 18.25
C MET A 31 -14.19 -30.20 17.66
N SER A 32 -15.42 -29.73 17.43
CA SER A 32 -16.39 -30.48 16.64
C SER A 32 -15.87 -30.61 15.22
N VAL A 33 -15.67 -31.85 14.76
CA VAL A 33 -15.44 -32.16 13.34
C VAL A 33 -16.50 -31.43 12.53
N GLN A 34 -16.08 -30.54 11.62
CA GLN A 34 -17.03 -29.84 10.76
C GLN A 34 -17.71 -30.87 9.88
N LYS A 35 -19.04 -30.98 10.01
CA LYS A 35 -19.83 -31.95 9.24
C LYS A 35 -19.57 -31.74 7.75
N ASP A 36 -19.25 -32.82 7.04
CA ASP A 36 -19.21 -32.83 5.59
C ASP A 36 -20.61 -32.64 5.00
N GLY A 37 -21.02 -31.38 4.94
CA GLY A 37 -22.10 -30.96 4.08
C GLY A 37 -21.64 -31.00 2.63
N VAL A 38 -22.41 -31.66 1.78
CA VAL A 38 -22.26 -31.64 0.31
C VAL A 38 -22.14 -30.20 -0.19
N ILE A 39 -21.30 -29.97 -1.21
CA ILE A 39 -21.21 -28.70 -1.93
C ILE A 39 -22.42 -28.56 -2.86
N ASP A 40 -23.05 -27.38 -2.80
CA ASP A 40 -24.01 -26.92 -3.79
C ASP A 40 -23.29 -26.68 -5.13
N GLU A 41 -23.60 -27.52 -6.13
CA GLU A 41 -22.93 -27.51 -7.42
C GLU A 41 -23.27 -26.26 -8.25
N GLU A 42 -24.51 -25.75 -8.18
CA GLU A 42 -24.92 -24.56 -8.93
C GLU A 42 -24.17 -23.33 -8.39
N LEU A 43 -24.15 -23.16 -7.06
CA LEU A 43 -23.41 -22.08 -6.40
C LEU A 43 -21.90 -22.18 -6.66
N PHE A 44 -21.35 -23.40 -6.67
CA PHE A 44 -19.94 -23.66 -6.98
C PHE A 44 -19.58 -23.26 -8.42
N GLN A 45 -20.38 -23.67 -9.40
CA GLN A 45 -20.20 -23.30 -10.81
C GLN A 45 -20.34 -21.79 -11.03
N CYS A 46 -21.32 -21.14 -10.38
CA CYS A 46 -21.44 -19.68 -10.37
C CYS A 46 -20.17 -18.99 -9.82
N TYR A 47 -19.58 -19.52 -8.74
CA TYR A 47 -18.33 -18.98 -8.18
C TYR A 47 -17.14 -19.17 -9.14
N LEU A 48 -16.99 -20.34 -9.77
CA LEU A 48 -15.95 -20.58 -10.78
C LEU A 48 -16.05 -19.59 -11.95
N GLN A 49 -17.25 -19.44 -12.54
CA GLN A 49 -17.46 -18.50 -13.66
C GLN A 49 -17.18 -17.05 -13.24
N PHE A 50 -17.59 -16.65 -12.03
CA PHE A 50 -17.30 -15.32 -11.49
C PHE A 50 -15.79 -15.08 -11.35
N ARG A 51 -15.03 -16.05 -10.83
CA ARG A 51 -13.57 -15.95 -10.70
C ARG A 51 -12.85 -15.95 -12.05
N LEU A 52 -13.28 -16.78 -13.00
CA LEU A 52 -12.75 -16.76 -14.37
C LEU A 52 -12.87 -15.37 -14.99
N ARG A 53 -14.07 -14.77 -14.92
CA ARG A 53 -14.36 -13.42 -15.41
C ARG A 53 -13.53 -12.35 -14.69
N GLN A 54 -13.27 -12.49 -13.38
CA GLN A 54 -12.39 -11.57 -12.63
C GLN A 54 -10.92 -11.65 -13.11
N ILE A 55 -10.38 -12.84 -13.35
CA ILE A 55 -8.99 -13.03 -13.78
C ILE A 55 -8.81 -12.56 -15.22
N GLN A 56 -9.72 -12.93 -16.14
CA GLN A 56 -9.71 -12.47 -17.53
C GLN A 56 -9.69 -10.93 -17.62
N LYS A 57 -10.59 -10.26 -16.89
CA LYS A 57 -10.68 -8.78 -16.84
C LYS A 57 -9.62 -8.11 -15.96
N SER A 58 -8.73 -8.85 -15.31
CA SER A 58 -7.67 -8.26 -14.49
C SER A 58 -6.52 -7.72 -15.35
N MET A 59 -6.25 -6.42 -15.21
CA MET A 59 -5.02 -5.77 -15.66
C MET A 59 -3.87 -5.88 -14.64
N LEU A 60 -4.10 -6.48 -13.47
CA LEU A 60 -3.08 -6.70 -12.42
C LEU A 60 -2.28 -8.00 -12.63
N LEU A 61 -2.49 -8.68 -13.75
CA LEU A 61 -1.83 -9.93 -14.17
C LEU A 61 -1.39 -9.80 -15.65
N SER A 62 -1.09 -8.59 -16.10
CA SER A 62 -0.73 -8.31 -17.51
C SER A 62 0.76 -8.51 -17.81
N ASP A 63 1.61 -8.40 -16.80
CA ASP A 63 3.07 -8.35 -16.96
C ASP A 63 3.67 -9.76 -17.16
N ASP A 64 3.05 -10.79 -16.57
CA ASP A 64 3.37 -12.22 -16.75
C ASP A 64 2.17 -12.94 -17.40
N SER A 65 2.15 -13.01 -18.73
CA SER A 65 1.07 -13.65 -19.50
C SER A 65 0.84 -15.12 -19.11
N SER A 66 1.91 -15.84 -18.79
CA SER A 66 1.90 -17.27 -18.48
C SER A 66 1.26 -17.62 -17.13
N GLU A 67 1.42 -16.84 -16.05
CA GLU A 67 0.66 -17.09 -14.81
C GLU A 67 -0.83 -16.82 -15.03
N LYS A 68 -1.18 -15.76 -15.78
CA LYS A 68 -2.58 -15.46 -16.11
C LYS A 68 -3.21 -16.57 -16.94
N GLU A 69 -2.52 -17.07 -17.96
CA GLU A 69 -2.98 -18.18 -18.79
C GLU A 69 -3.12 -19.48 -17.98
N ALA A 70 -2.10 -19.85 -17.19
CA ALA A 70 -2.16 -21.04 -16.34
C ALA A 70 -3.33 -20.98 -15.35
N MET A 71 -3.60 -19.82 -14.73
CA MET A 71 -4.76 -19.64 -13.86
C MET A 71 -6.10 -19.77 -14.59
N VAL A 72 -6.21 -19.28 -15.84
CA VAL A 72 -7.42 -19.44 -16.68
C VAL A 72 -7.61 -20.90 -17.09
N ASN A 73 -6.55 -21.58 -17.51
CA ASN A 73 -6.59 -22.97 -17.95
C ASN A 73 -7.02 -23.90 -16.81
N ILE A 74 -6.40 -23.79 -15.63
CA ILE A 74 -6.77 -24.60 -14.44
C ILE A 74 -8.24 -24.35 -14.07
N LEU A 75 -8.71 -23.10 -14.01
CA LEU A 75 -10.10 -22.80 -13.67
C LEU A 75 -11.11 -23.24 -14.72
N THR A 76 -10.70 -23.30 -16.00
CA THR A 76 -11.54 -23.86 -17.08
C THR A 76 -11.65 -25.37 -16.91
N SER A 77 -10.55 -26.08 -16.65
CA SER A 77 -10.57 -27.52 -16.34
C SER A 77 -11.43 -27.83 -15.10
N CYS A 78 -11.44 -26.96 -14.08
CA CYS A 78 -12.29 -27.12 -12.90
C CYS A 78 -13.81 -27.05 -13.18
N GLN A 79 -14.27 -26.40 -14.26
CA GLN A 79 -15.71 -26.28 -14.54
C GLN A 79 -16.37 -27.61 -14.89
N HIS A 80 -15.59 -28.57 -15.39
CA HIS A 80 -16.09 -29.90 -15.77
C HIS A 80 -15.98 -30.94 -14.64
N VAL A 81 -15.65 -30.52 -13.41
CA VAL A 81 -15.44 -31.40 -12.25
C VAL A 81 -16.41 -31.01 -11.13
N ASN A 82 -17.15 -31.97 -10.59
CA ASN A 82 -18.05 -31.75 -9.45
C ASN A 82 -17.30 -31.15 -8.25
N GLY A 83 -17.89 -30.14 -7.59
CA GLY A 83 -17.27 -29.40 -6.50
C GLY A 83 -16.85 -30.28 -5.32
N ASN A 84 -17.56 -31.38 -5.03
CA ASN A 84 -17.18 -32.32 -3.97
C ASN A 84 -15.92 -33.12 -4.34
N THR A 85 -15.86 -33.64 -5.57
CA THR A 85 -14.66 -34.31 -6.11
C THR A 85 -13.47 -33.37 -6.12
N LEU A 86 -13.66 -32.11 -6.56
CA LEU A 86 -12.60 -31.12 -6.58
C LEU A 86 -12.14 -30.71 -5.18
N ARG A 87 -13.05 -30.63 -4.19
CA ARG A 87 -12.72 -30.43 -2.77
C ARG A 87 -11.87 -31.58 -2.23
N MET A 88 -12.23 -32.85 -2.49
CA MET A 88 -11.42 -34.00 -2.07
C MET A 88 -10.01 -33.95 -2.69
N VAL A 89 -9.90 -33.69 -3.99
CA VAL A 89 -8.61 -33.59 -4.70
C VAL A 89 -7.75 -32.45 -4.15
N PHE A 90 -8.33 -31.27 -3.87
CA PHE A 90 -7.56 -30.17 -3.29
C PHE A 90 -7.19 -30.38 -1.81
N CYS A 91 -8.01 -31.08 -1.01
CA CYS A 91 -7.60 -31.49 0.33
C CYS A 91 -6.42 -32.47 0.28
N ASP A 92 -6.50 -33.51 -0.56
CA ASP A 92 -5.42 -34.50 -0.72
C ASP A 92 -4.10 -33.86 -1.19
N ILE A 93 -4.16 -32.94 -2.16
CA ILE A 93 -3.00 -32.14 -2.59
C ILE A 93 -2.47 -31.27 -1.45
N PHE A 94 -3.35 -30.63 -0.67
CA PHE A 94 -2.94 -29.77 0.44
C PHE A 94 -2.22 -30.57 1.53
N ASP A 95 -2.82 -31.66 2.01
CA ASP A 95 -2.28 -32.50 3.08
C ASP A 95 -0.93 -33.12 2.68
N LYS A 96 -0.80 -33.60 1.44
CA LYS A 96 0.47 -34.10 0.88
C LYS A 96 1.51 -32.98 0.69
N SER A 97 1.10 -31.76 0.36
CA SER A 97 2.03 -30.61 0.22
C SER A 97 2.61 -30.13 1.55
N VAL A 98 1.95 -30.44 2.68
CA VAL A 98 2.45 -30.13 4.03
C VAL A 98 3.44 -31.19 4.51
N GLN A 99 3.22 -32.47 4.20
CA GLN A 99 4.06 -33.59 4.67
C GLN A 99 5.52 -33.52 4.18
N THR A 100 5.75 -33.01 2.96
CA THR A 100 7.09 -32.94 2.34
C THR A 100 8.05 -31.90 2.94
N PHE A 101 7.59 -31.09 3.90
CA PHE A 101 8.45 -30.16 4.67
C PHE A 101 8.78 -30.65 6.09
N THR A 102 8.53 -31.92 6.39
CA THR A 102 9.08 -32.58 7.59
C THR A 102 10.61 -32.66 7.43
N TYR A 103 11.36 -31.91 8.22
CA TYR A 103 12.82 -32.04 8.28
C TYR A 103 13.15 -33.49 8.66
N ALA A 104 13.96 -34.18 7.84
CA ALA A 104 14.54 -35.45 8.25
C ALA A 104 15.41 -35.21 9.47
N GLU A 105 15.14 -35.90 10.58
CA GLU A 105 15.97 -35.80 11.78
C GLU A 105 17.41 -36.19 11.43
N PRO A 106 18.42 -35.39 11.80
CA PRO A 106 19.80 -35.74 11.55
C PRO A 106 20.13 -37.01 12.34
N ILE A 107 20.44 -38.09 11.63
CA ILE A 107 20.78 -39.39 12.22
C ILE A 107 21.97 -39.19 13.17
N LEU A 108 21.69 -39.26 14.48
CA LEU A 108 22.70 -39.14 15.53
C LEU A 108 23.59 -40.39 15.52
N ALA A 109 24.67 -40.30 14.74
CA ALA A 109 25.73 -41.31 14.77
C ALA A 109 26.27 -41.45 16.21
N PRO A 110 26.44 -42.68 16.72
CA PRO A 110 26.80 -42.90 18.13
C PRO A 110 28.21 -42.36 18.42
N ALA A 111 28.32 -41.57 19.49
CA ALA A 111 29.56 -40.91 19.87
C ALA A 111 30.64 -41.92 20.29
N ILE A 112 31.66 -42.10 19.44
CA ILE A 112 32.87 -42.83 19.78
C ILE A 112 33.63 -42.05 20.86
N LYS A 113 33.86 -42.68 22.02
CA LYS A 113 34.60 -42.08 23.14
C LYS A 113 36.08 -41.92 22.79
N PRO A 114 36.67 -40.71 22.87
CA PRO A 114 38.12 -40.56 22.85
C PRO A 114 38.71 -41.15 24.15
N VAL A 115 39.72 -42.01 24.02
CA VAL A 115 40.47 -42.54 25.17
C VAL A 115 41.49 -41.50 25.65
N VAL A 116 41.61 -41.36 26.97
CA VAL A 116 42.61 -40.48 27.59
C VAL A 116 44.00 -41.12 27.48
N ILE A 117 44.94 -40.41 26.87
CA ILE A 117 46.38 -40.59 27.13
C ILE A 117 46.94 -39.22 27.49
N SER A 118 47.57 -39.13 28.66
CA SER A 118 48.32 -37.96 29.09
C SER A 118 49.81 -38.19 28.87
N THR A 119 50.50 -37.18 28.36
CA THR A 119 51.96 -37.11 28.40
C THR A 119 52.40 -35.69 28.73
N ARG A 120 53.62 -35.56 29.24
CA ARG A 120 54.07 -34.45 30.10
C ARG A 120 55.35 -33.85 29.52
N GLU A 121 55.60 -32.60 29.90
CA GLU A 121 56.91 -31.93 29.97
C GLU A 121 57.41 -30.99 28.84
N LYS A 122 57.80 -29.77 29.31
CA LYS A 122 59.06 -29.03 29.04
C LYS A 122 59.30 -28.32 27.68
N ARG A 123 59.15 -26.99 27.79
CA ARG A 123 60.21 -25.94 27.66
C ARG A 123 60.64 -25.39 26.29
N LYS A 124 60.89 -24.06 26.36
CA LYS A 124 61.90 -23.20 25.68
C LYS A 124 61.48 -22.38 24.45
N HIS A 125 62.14 -21.22 24.40
CA HIS A 125 62.03 -20.09 23.47
C HIS A 125 62.48 -20.41 22.05
N SER A 126 61.99 -19.63 21.07
CA SER A 126 62.85 -18.70 20.31
C SER A 126 62.03 -17.58 19.64
N THR A 127 62.71 -16.49 19.28
CA THR A 127 62.35 -15.52 18.21
C THR A 127 62.72 -16.12 16.83
N ASP A 128 62.46 -15.57 15.63
CA ASP A 128 62.50 -14.18 15.10
C ASP A 128 61.70 -14.04 13.76
N TYR A 129 61.68 -12.81 13.18
CA TYR A 129 61.61 -12.37 11.74
C TYR A 129 61.04 -13.28 10.60
N ALA A 130 60.51 -12.83 9.45
CA ALA A 130 60.36 -11.51 8.78
C ALA A 130 59.07 -11.56 7.89
N GLU A 131 58.30 -10.49 7.61
CA GLU A 131 58.50 -9.34 6.67
C GLU A 131 58.10 -9.59 5.19
N SER A 132 57.44 -8.58 4.57
CA SER A 132 57.24 -8.36 3.12
C SER A 132 56.25 -9.27 2.33
N THR A 133 55.64 -8.86 1.20
CA THR A 133 55.75 -7.60 0.43
C THR A 133 54.39 -7.12 -0.12
N ILE A 134 54.32 -5.81 -0.39
CA ILE A 134 53.30 -5.06 -1.16
C ILE A 134 53.03 -5.62 -2.57
N THR A 135 51.76 -5.60 -3.01
CA THR A 135 51.42 -5.21 -4.41
C THR A 135 50.10 -4.43 -4.45
N ALA A 136 50.05 -3.33 -5.21
CA ALA A 136 48.84 -2.55 -5.46
C ALA A 136 48.75 -2.10 -6.93
N LEU A 137 47.65 -2.43 -7.61
CA LEU A 137 47.18 -1.91 -8.90
C LEU A 137 45.71 -2.34 -9.10
N ASN A 138 44.86 -1.68 -9.90
CA ASN A 138 44.66 -0.26 -10.21
C ASN A 138 43.28 -0.14 -10.92
N ARG A 139 42.80 1.10 -11.18
CA ARG A 139 41.91 1.55 -12.29
C ARG A 139 41.17 0.49 -13.14
N ASN A 140 39.88 0.67 -13.44
CA ASN A 140 39.40 1.81 -14.26
C ASN A 140 37.96 2.24 -13.98
N GLU A 141 37.66 3.49 -14.29
CA GLU A 141 36.32 4.03 -14.52
C GLU A 141 35.86 3.74 -15.96
N ALA A 142 34.55 3.69 -16.20
CA ALA A 142 33.96 3.80 -17.52
C ALA A 142 32.71 4.68 -17.45
N ALA A 143 32.59 5.63 -18.39
CA ALA A 143 31.50 6.61 -18.46
C ALA A 143 30.24 6.00 -19.12
N PRO A 144 29.04 6.59 -18.94
CA PRO A 144 27.82 6.06 -19.53
C PRO A 144 27.76 6.29 -21.04
N LEU A 145 27.23 5.31 -21.77
CA LEU A 145 26.82 5.49 -23.16
C LEU A 145 25.51 6.29 -23.20
N HIS A 146 25.53 7.38 -23.97
CA HIS A 146 24.34 7.81 -24.70
C HIS A 146 24.03 6.78 -25.79
N ASP A 147 22.76 6.63 -26.11
CA ASP A 147 22.32 6.25 -27.46
C ASP A 147 21.14 7.16 -27.82
N ASP A 148 20.91 7.35 -29.11
CA ASP A 148 20.37 8.61 -29.61
C ASP A 148 18.91 8.58 -30.07
N THR A 149 18.43 9.79 -30.35
CA THR A 149 17.11 10.10 -30.89
C THR A 149 16.86 9.41 -32.24
N ASP A 150 15.64 8.91 -32.47
CA ASP A 150 15.12 8.70 -33.83
C ASP A 150 13.67 9.22 -33.94
N ASN A 151 13.30 9.71 -35.13
CA ASN A 151 12.00 10.33 -35.44
C ASN A 151 11.32 9.59 -36.59
N GLY A 152 10.21 8.91 -36.32
CA GLY A 152 9.35 8.32 -37.36
C GLY A 152 8.09 9.16 -37.59
N ASP A 153 8.13 10.07 -38.57
CA ASP A 153 7.02 10.95 -38.94
C ASP A 153 6.82 10.91 -40.48
N GLU A 154 6.04 9.94 -40.99
CA GLU A 154 5.77 9.74 -42.43
C GLU A 154 4.27 9.68 -42.76
N HIS A 155 3.67 10.86 -42.87
CA HIS A 155 2.94 11.35 -44.05
C HIS A 155 2.35 10.38 -45.13
N THR A 156 1.01 10.45 -45.29
CA THR A 156 0.22 10.30 -46.57
C THR A 156 0.20 8.89 -47.26
N ALA A 157 -0.75 8.50 -48.13
CA ALA A 157 -1.83 9.23 -48.83
C ALA A 157 -3.10 8.39 -49.16
N GLU A 158 -4.21 9.12 -49.36
CA GLU A 158 -5.27 9.05 -50.42
C GLU A 158 -5.74 7.73 -51.08
N SER A 159 -7.06 7.49 -51.02
CA SER A 159 -7.99 7.28 -52.16
C SER A 159 -9.44 7.12 -51.60
N ASP A 160 -10.45 7.88 -52.05
CA ASP A 160 -11.44 7.54 -53.11
C ASP A 160 -12.11 6.14 -52.97
N GLN A 161 -13.41 5.90 -53.20
CA GLN A 161 -14.61 6.72 -53.57
C GLN A 161 -15.87 5.82 -53.33
N ASP A 162 -17.13 6.26 -53.19
CA ASP A 162 -17.77 7.58 -53.04
C ASP A 162 -19.02 7.38 -52.09
N GLY A 163 -20.27 7.88 -52.20
CA GLY A 163 -20.95 8.81 -53.13
C GLY A 163 -22.48 8.59 -53.26
N GLU A 164 -23.33 9.38 -52.58
CA GLU A 164 -24.74 9.58 -53.01
C GLU A 164 -25.37 10.89 -52.48
N VAL A 165 -26.49 11.32 -53.08
CA VAL A 165 -27.00 12.71 -53.04
C VAL A 165 -28.38 12.81 -52.38
N SER A 166 -28.60 13.82 -51.52
CA SER A 166 -29.97 14.28 -51.22
C SER A 166 -30.09 15.78 -50.86
N VAL A 167 -30.62 16.52 -51.83
CA VAL A 167 -31.57 17.65 -51.77
C VAL A 167 -31.63 18.56 -50.52
N TYR A 168 -31.37 19.85 -50.80
CA TYR A 168 -31.93 21.07 -50.16
C TYR A 168 -32.98 20.93 -49.04
N LEU A 169 -32.78 21.71 -47.97
CA LEU A 169 -33.81 22.66 -47.53
C LEU A 169 -33.16 23.90 -46.89
N ASP A 170 -33.67 25.08 -47.25
CA ASP A 170 -33.22 26.38 -46.75
C ASP A 170 -33.81 26.69 -45.37
N SER A 171 -33.01 27.28 -44.47
CA SER A 171 -33.49 27.79 -43.19
C SER A 171 -32.52 28.82 -42.61
N SER A 172 -32.79 30.09 -42.89
CA SER A 172 -32.11 31.25 -42.31
C SER A 172 -32.18 31.25 -40.78
N SER A 173 -31.02 31.08 -40.14
CA SER A 173 -30.81 31.34 -38.71
C SER A 173 -29.57 32.20 -38.53
N GLU A 174 -29.71 33.38 -37.91
CA GLU A 174 -28.57 34.25 -37.62
C GLU A 174 -27.63 33.57 -36.62
N GLU A 175 -26.55 32.97 -37.11
CA GLU A 175 -25.51 32.41 -36.26
C GLU A 175 -24.74 33.55 -35.57
N ILE A 176 -25.25 33.99 -34.41
CA ILE A 176 -24.54 34.90 -33.51
C ILE A 176 -23.26 34.19 -33.06
N ARG A 177 -22.17 34.45 -33.78
CA ARG A 177 -20.83 33.93 -33.54
C ARG A 177 -20.31 34.42 -32.19
N LYS A 178 -20.72 33.73 -31.13
CA LYS A 178 -20.23 33.90 -29.75
C LYS A 178 -18.72 33.73 -29.79
N LYS A 179 -17.99 34.85 -29.82
CA LYS A 179 -16.52 34.88 -29.79
C LYS A 179 -16.09 34.03 -28.60
N LYS A 180 -15.51 32.86 -28.92
CA LYS A 180 -15.08 31.86 -27.94
C LYS A 180 -13.87 32.41 -27.20
N LEU A 181 -14.15 33.26 -26.20
CA LEU A 181 -13.17 33.88 -25.32
C LEU A 181 -12.24 32.78 -24.83
N ARG A 182 -11.00 32.79 -25.36
CA ARG A 182 -9.92 31.99 -24.82
C ARG A 182 -9.62 32.58 -23.45
N VAL A 183 -10.31 32.08 -22.42
CA VAL A 183 -9.92 32.29 -21.03
C VAL A 183 -8.52 31.72 -20.91
N ILE A 184 -7.53 32.60 -20.89
CA ILE A 184 -6.14 32.23 -20.67
C ILE A 184 -6.05 31.85 -19.19
N ASN A 185 -6.37 30.59 -18.90
CA ASN A 185 -6.20 30.00 -17.58
C ASN A 185 -4.70 29.96 -17.28
N ASN A 186 -4.21 31.04 -16.67
CA ASN A 186 -2.88 31.13 -16.06
C ASN A 186 -2.81 30.26 -14.79
N SER A 187 -3.26 29.00 -14.87
CA SER A 187 -3.11 28.06 -13.76
C SER A 187 -1.63 27.72 -13.61
N PRO A 188 -0.98 27.96 -12.45
CA PRO A 188 0.46 27.78 -12.30
C PRO A 188 0.87 26.34 -12.64
N SER A 189 1.62 26.18 -13.73
CA SER A 189 2.04 24.87 -14.24
C SER A 189 2.92 24.14 -13.23
N VAL A 190 2.76 22.82 -13.12
CA VAL A 190 3.61 22.00 -12.24
C VAL A 190 5.10 22.19 -12.60
N PRO A 191 5.97 22.57 -11.65
CA PRO A 191 7.40 22.70 -11.88
C PRO A 191 7.97 21.41 -12.48
N SER A 192 8.79 21.54 -13.53
CA SER A 192 9.36 20.41 -14.29
C SER A 192 9.97 19.33 -13.40
N SER A 193 10.72 19.76 -12.37
CA SER A 193 11.36 18.91 -11.36
C SER A 193 10.41 18.02 -10.56
N ILE A 194 9.12 18.36 -10.41
CA ILE A 194 8.14 17.54 -9.65
C ILE A 194 7.02 16.94 -10.50
N LYS A 195 7.05 17.09 -11.83
CA LYS A 195 6.07 16.47 -12.76
C LYS A 195 6.01 14.94 -12.67
N HIS A 196 7.10 14.30 -12.23
CA HIS A 196 7.17 12.85 -12.00
C HIS A 196 6.60 12.41 -10.63
N LEU A 197 6.27 13.35 -9.75
CA LEU A 197 5.72 13.11 -8.40
C LEU A 197 4.22 13.46 -8.34
N ILE A 198 3.83 14.58 -8.96
CA ILE A 198 2.45 15.05 -9.03
C ILE A 198 1.92 14.78 -10.45
N THR A 199 1.10 13.74 -10.57
CA THR A 199 0.54 13.32 -11.87
C THR A 199 -0.44 14.36 -12.44
N LYS A 200 -0.69 14.32 -13.75
CA LYS A 200 -1.72 15.14 -14.40
C LYS A 200 -3.11 14.95 -13.76
N ILE A 201 -3.43 13.72 -13.33
CA ILE A 201 -4.70 13.40 -12.64
C ILE A 201 -4.76 14.12 -11.28
N ALA A 202 -3.69 14.04 -10.48
CA ALA A 202 -3.60 14.77 -9.21
C ALA A 202 -3.73 16.30 -9.39
N CYS A 203 -3.25 16.85 -10.52
CA CYS A 203 -3.47 18.27 -10.85
C CYS A 203 -4.94 18.58 -11.06
N THR A 204 -5.67 17.73 -11.80
CA THR A 204 -7.11 17.88 -12.02
C THR A 204 -7.92 17.69 -10.73
N ASP A 205 -7.58 16.69 -9.90
CA ASP A 205 -8.19 16.52 -8.57
C ASP A 205 -7.93 17.77 -7.69
N LEU A 206 -6.72 18.36 -7.72
CA LEU A 206 -6.40 19.59 -6.98
C LEU A 206 -7.15 20.83 -7.50
N GLU A 207 -7.33 20.97 -8.81
CA GLU A 207 -8.13 22.06 -9.38
C GLU A 207 -9.63 21.90 -9.04
N ALA A 208 -10.15 20.66 -9.03
CA ALA A 208 -11.50 20.38 -8.56
C ALA A 208 -11.69 20.63 -7.06
N MET A 209 -10.70 20.25 -6.23
CA MET A 209 -10.64 20.57 -4.79
C MET A 209 -10.71 22.08 -4.53
N LEU A 210 -9.96 22.88 -5.30
CA LEU A 210 -9.87 24.33 -5.10
C LEU A 210 -11.08 25.10 -5.63
N LYS A 211 -11.67 24.67 -6.76
CA LYS A 211 -12.99 25.15 -7.22
C LYS A 211 -14.05 24.96 -6.13
N ASN A 212 -14.05 23.78 -5.51
CA ASN A 212 -15.07 23.34 -4.56
C ASN A 212 -14.52 23.39 -3.12
N LEU A 213 -13.93 24.54 -2.75
CA LEU A 213 -13.12 24.73 -1.54
C LEU A 213 -13.82 24.24 -0.27
N GLN A 214 -15.03 24.72 0.02
CA GLN A 214 -15.74 24.39 1.26
C GLN A 214 -16.12 22.90 1.33
N VAL A 215 -16.69 22.35 0.25
CA VAL A 215 -17.00 20.92 0.12
C VAL A 215 -15.76 20.06 0.38
N THR A 216 -14.61 20.49 -0.13
CA THR A 216 -13.31 19.84 0.11
C THR A 216 -12.85 19.96 1.57
N LYS A 217 -13.04 21.12 2.22
CA LYS A 217 -12.75 21.25 3.66
C LYS A 217 -13.58 20.26 4.48
N ASP A 218 -14.87 20.13 4.18
CA ASP A 218 -15.80 19.28 4.92
C ASP A 218 -15.54 17.79 4.66
N ILE A 219 -15.17 17.42 3.43
CA ILE A 219 -14.61 16.11 3.10
C ILE A 219 -13.34 15.82 3.94
N PHE A 220 -12.40 16.75 4.05
CA PHE A 220 -11.19 16.55 4.86
C PHE A 220 -11.53 16.43 6.36
N ARG A 221 -12.43 17.27 6.91
CA ARG A 221 -12.93 17.14 8.30
C ARG A 221 -13.54 15.75 8.55
N SER A 222 -14.35 15.25 7.62
CA SER A 222 -14.92 13.90 7.70
C SER A 222 -13.85 12.81 7.74
N ARG A 223 -12.91 12.83 6.79
CA ARG A 223 -11.78 11.89 6.72
C ARG A 223 -11.00 11.89 8.04
N MET A 224 -10.67 13.08 8.55
CA MET A 224 -9.93 13.28 9.80
C MET A 224 -10.69 12.76 11.02
N ASN A 225 -11.95 13.16 11.22
CA ASN A 225 -12.76 12.77 12.38
C ASN A 225 -13.04 11.26 12.40
N MET A 226 -13.22 10.64 11.23
CA MET A 226 -13.36 9.18 11.14
C MET A 226 -12.05 8.47 11.52
N ILE A 227 -10.91 8.89 10.94
CA ILE A 227 -9.60 8.24 11.13
C ILE A 227 -9.04 8.44 12.54
N LYS A 228 -9.29 9.60 13.17
CA LYS A 228 -8.87 9.91 14.55
C LYS A 228 -9.29 8.85 15.56
N ASN A 229 -10.36 8.10 15.29
CA ASN A 229 -10.90 7.07 16.16
C ASN A 229 -10.68 5.63 15.63
N THR A 230 -10.25 5.44 14.37
CA THR A 230 -10.07 4.10 13.79
C THR A 230 -8.82 3.37 14.28
N PHE A 231 -7.86 4.07 14.86
CA PHE A 231 -6.69 3.46 15.49
C PHE A 231 -6.12 4.31 16.64
N LYS A 232 -5.28 3.69 17.46
CA LYS A 232 -4.42 4.35 18.44
C LYS A 232 -3.03 3.69 18.46
N ILE A 233 -2.01 4.49 18.76
CA ILE A 233 -0.65 4.01 19.03
C ILE A 233 -0.33 4.38 20.47
N TYR A 234 -0.21 3.38 21.33
CA TYR A 234 0.23 3.53 22.71
C TYR A 234 1.74 3.42 22.74
N TYR A 235 2.43 4.54 22.85
CA TYR A 235 3.88 4.58 23.08
C TYR A 235 4.17 4.89 24.55
N THR A 236 5.20 4.26 25.09
CA THR A 236 5.77 4.60 26.39
C THR A 236 7.29 4.49 26.27
N PRO A 237 8.04 5.60 26.38
CA PRO A 237 9.49 5.56 26.38
C PRO A 237 10.00 4.76 27.58
N SER A 238 11.22 4.23 27.46
CA SER A 238 11.89 3.64 28.62
C SER A 238 12.20 4.72 29.65
N SER A 239 11.95 4.46 30.93
CA SER A 239 12.39 5.37 31.98
C SER A 239 13.91 5.29 32.10
N ALA A 240 14.59 6.44 32.04
CA ALA A 240 16.05 6.51 32.18
C ALA A 240 16.55 5.94 33.53
N SER A 241 15.69 5.88 34.54
CA SER A 241 15.97 5.26 35.84
C SER A 241 15.91 3.72 35.87
N SER A 242 15.44 3.06 34.80
CA SER A 242 15.30 1.60 34.74
C SER A 242 15.96 1.00 33.49
N SER A 243 17.23 0.64 33.62
CA SER A 243 18.09 0.03 32.58
C SER A 243 17.60 -1.28 31.95
N TYR A 244 16.47 -1.82 32.42
CA TYR A 244 15.90 -3.11 32.00
C TYR A 244 14.57 -3.03 31.22
N THR A 245 13.88 -1.88 31.19
CA THR A 245 12.61 -1.76 30.47
C THR A 245 12.85 -1.35 29.01
N ALA A 246 12.48 -2.19 28.05
CA ALA A 246 12.46 -1.79 26.64
C ALA A 246 11.26 -0.86 26.34
N PRO A 247 11.39 0.17 25.50
CA PRO A 247 10.30 1.09 25.17
C PRO A 247 9.14 0.35 24.50
N LYS A 248 7.92 0.65 24.96
CA LYS A 248 6.71 -0.13 24.65
C LYS A 248 5.84 0.62 23.67
N CYS A 249 5.82 0.17 22.42
CA CYS A 249 4.81 0.54 21.44
C CYS A 249 3.76 -0.57 21.35
N ARG A 250 2.46 -0.20 21.31
CA ARG A 250 1.34 -1.10 21.00
C ARG A 250 0.36 -0.40 20.07
N PHE A 251 -0.10 -1.12 19.05
CA PHE A 251 -1.15 -0.66 18.14
C PHE A 251 -2.52 -1.21 18.59
N GLU A 252 -3.55 -0.40 18.39
CA GLU A 252 -4.97 -0.77 18.54
C GLU A 252 -5.67 -0.29 17.27
N ILE A 253 -6.15 -1.21 16.42
CA ILE A 253 -6.80 -0.89 15.15
C ILE A 253 -8.30 -1.21 15.28
N ASN A 254 -9.09 -0.21 15.67
CA ASN A 254 -10.53 -0.32 15.91
C ASN A 254 -11.33 -0.53 14.61
N SER A 255 -10.85 0.03 13.50
CA SER A 255 -11.47 -0.11 12.19
C SER A 255 -10.40 -0.19 11.09
N ARG A 256 -10.60 -1.11 10.16
CA ARG A 256 -9.68 -1.41 9.06
C ARG A 256 -10.30 -0.96 7.73
N PHE A 257 -9.69 0.03 7.10
CA PHE A 257 -10.01 0.39 5.72
C PHE A 257 -9.16 -0.44 4.74
N SER A 258 -9.64 -0.61 3.51
CA SER A 258 -8.81 -1.14 2.43
C SER A 258 -7.68 -0.15 2.12
N TYR A 259 -6.41 -0.60 2.15
CA TYR A 259 -5.23 0.21 1.82
C TYR A 259 -5.28 0.88 0.43
N LYS A 260 -6.13 0.37 -0.49
CA LYS A 260 -6.36 0.99 -1.81
C LYS A 260 -7.31 2.18 -1.76
N SER A 261 -8.24 2.22 -0.80
CA SER A 261 -9.20 3.32 -0.64
C SER A 261 -8.53 4.58 -0.09
N SER A 262 -9.05 5.78 -0.41
CA SER A 262 -8.51 7.02 0.16
C SER A 262 -8.52 6.99 1.69
N MET A 263 -9.55 6.41 2.33
CA MET A 263 -9.60 6.26 3.79
C MET A 263 -8.44 5.42 4.36
N GLY A 264 -8.11 4.30 3.71
CA GLY A 264 -6.95 3.46 4.10
C GLY A 264 -5.61 4.13 3.82
N GLN A 265 -5.49 4.87 2.71
CA GLN A 265 -4.29 5.65 2.40
C GLN A 265 -4.08 6.80 3.41
N CYS A 266 -5.16 7.50 3.81
CA CYS A 266 -5.13 8.49 4.88
C CYS A 266 -4.76 7.87 6.24
N GLN A 267 -5.33 6.71 6.58
CA GLN A 267 -5.01 5.98 7.82
C GLN A 267 -3.53 5.56 7.85
N LEU A 268 -2.99 5.05 6.74
CA LEU A 268 -1.57 4.70 6.60
C LEU A 268 -0.66 5.94 6.68
N ASN A 269 -1.02 7.06 6.06
CA ASN A 269 -0.30 8.32 6.19
C ASN A 269 -0.27 8.82 7.65
N MET A 270 -1.40 8.72 8.37
CA MET A 270 -1.51 9.11 9.77
C MET A 270 -0.69 8.21 10.71
N ILE A 271 -0.70 6.90 10.48
CA ILE A 271 0.14 5.93 11.20
C ILE A 271 1.63 6.22 10.94
N ALA A 272 2.01 6.49 9.70
CA ALA A 272 3.39 6.82 9.33
C ALA A 272 3.87 8.12 9.98
N TYR A 273 3.02 9.16 10.05
CA TYR A 273 3.33 10.39 10.79
C TYR A 273 3.61 10.12 12.27
N GLN A 274 2.71 9.41 12.96
CA GLN A 274 2.85 9.14 14.40
C GLN A 274 4.05 8.24 14.72
N LEU A 275 4.37 7.26 13.85
CA LEU A 275 5.61 6.48 13.99
C LEU A 275 6.86 7.31 13.68
N GLY A 276 6.77 8.27 12.76
CA GLY A 276 7.82 9.27 12.55
C GLY A 276 8.11 10.08 13.82
N LYS A 277 7.07 10.58 14.51
CA LYS A 277 7.20 11.29 15.80
C LYS A 277 7.80 10.40 16.90
N ILE A 278 7.41 9.13 16.98
CA ILE A 278 8.02 8.17 17.91
C ILE A 278 9.52 7.99 17.57
N GLU A 279 9.88 7.84 16.30
CA GLU A 279 11.30 7.74 15.89
C GLU A 279 12.11 9.02 16.12
N GLU A 280 11.48 10.20 16.08
CA GLU A 280 12.10 11.49 16.44
C GLU A 280 12.49 11.48 17.93
N ILE A 281 11.53 11.17 18.81
CA ILE A 281 11.74 11.03 20.27
C ILE A 281 12.80 9.96 20.58
N GLU A 282 12.77 8.81 19.88
CA GLU A 282 13.76 7.75 20.10
C GLU A 282 15.18 8.10 19.64
N LYS A 283 15.33 8.95 18.62
CA LYS A 283 16.65 9.47 18.18
C LYS A 283 17.29 10.40 19.21
N GLU A 284 16.50 11.05 20.07
CA GLU A 284 16.98 11.85 21.20
C GLU A 284 17.33 10.98 22.41
N MET A 285 16.55 9.93 22.69
CA MET A 285 16.69 9.12 23.91
C MET A 285 17.62 7.90 23.79
N PHE A 286 17.85 7.36 22.59
CA PHE A 286 18.52 6.07 22.43
C PHE A 286 19.61 6.06 21.36
N SER A 287 20.61 5.17 21.52
CA SER A 287 21.65 4.99 20.51
C SER A 287 21.06 4.57 19.14
N PRO A 288 21.64 4.97 17.99
CA PRO A 288 21.11 4.62 16.67
C PRO A 288 20.94 3.11 16.41
N LYS A 289 21.74 2.26 17.08
CA LYS A 289 21.58 0.79 17.05
C LYS A 289 20.28 0.35 17.74
N GLN A 290 19.92 0.97 18.85
CA GLN A 290 18.69 0.67 19.59
C GLN A 290 17.45 1.22 18.88
N VAL A 291 17.48 2.44 18.36
CA VAL A 291 16.38 3.01 17.54
C VAL A 291 16.07 2.10 16.35
N LYS A 292 17.11 1.64 15.63
CA LYS A 292 16.95 0.70 14.51
C LYS A 292 16.32 -0.64 14.93
N LYS A 293 16.58 -1.12 16.15
CA LYS A 293 16.02 -2.35 16.73
C LYS A 293 14.56 -2.18 17.15
N ASN A 294 14.25 -1.10 17.87
CA ASN A 294 12.89 -0.73 18.28
C ASN A 294 11.97 -0.61 17.06
N ARG A 295 12.40 0.19 16.07
CA ARG A 295 11.69 0.41 14.80
C ARG A 295 11.33 -0.85 14.05
N LEU A 296 12.28 -1.80 13.93
CA LEU A 296 12.04 -3.08 13.26
C LEU A 296 10.91 -3.86 13.95
N LYS A 297 10.94 -3.91 15.29
CA LYS A 297 9.87 -4.51 16.09
C LYS A 297 8.54 -3.79 15.87
N TYR A 298 8.52 -2.46 15.92
CA TYR A 298 7.29 -1.68 15.78
C TYR A 298 6.61 -1.88 14.42
N TYR A 299 7.36 -2.11 13.35
CA TYR A 299 6.78 -2.41 12.03
C TYR A 299 6.29 -3.87 11.91
N GLN A 300 6.92 -4.81 12.60
CA GLN A 300 6.42 -6.19 12.73
C GLN A 300 5.09 -6.20 13.50
N ASP A 301 5.06 -5.55 14.68
CA ASP A 301 3.87 -5.38 15.51
C ASP A 301 2.73 -4.67 14.75
N LEU A 302 3.05 -3.64 13.94
CA LEU A 302 2.08 -2.93 13.09
C LEU A 302 1.51 -3.83 11.98
N SER A 303 2.36 -4.57 11.25
CA SER A 303 1.91 -5.44 10.15
C SER A 303 0.96 -6.54 10.64
N VAL A 304 1.25 -7.13 11.81
CA VAL A 304 0.34 -8.07 12.50
C VAL A 304 -0.97 -7.36 12.88
N SER A 305 -0.89 -6.16 13.45
CA SER A 305 -2.07 -5.40 13.92
C SER A 305 -3.01 -4.97 12.77
N LEU A 306 -2.45 -4.64 11.61
CA LEU A 306 -3.21 -4.36 10.38
C LEU A 306 -3.76 -5.63 9.71
N ASN A 307 -3.27 -6.82 10.08
CA ASN A 307 -3.47 -8.10 9.37
C ASN A 307 -2.98 -8.07 7.91
N GLU A 308 -2.02 -7.19 7.60
CA GLU A 308 -1.45 -7.06 6.26
C GLU A 308 -0.14 -7.82 6.17
N SER A 309 -0.23 -9.11 5.87
CA SER A 309 0.95 -9.96 5.57
C SER A 309 1.86 -9.38 4.48
N LYS A 310 1.38 -8.48 3.62
CA LYS A 310 2.21 -7.75 2.66
C LYS A 310 3.18 -6.78 3.35
N LEU A 311 2.78 -6.07 4.41
CA LEU A 311 3.67 -5.17 5.15
C LEU A 311 4.79 -5.92 5.91
N ALA A 312 4.63 -7.22 6.18
CA ALA A 312 5.67 -8.07 6.76
C ALA A 312 6.77 -8.48 5.76
N TYR A 313 6.56 -8.30 4.44
CA TYR A 313 7.62 -8.60 3.46
C TYR A 313 8.77 -7.60 3.57
N THR A 314 9.98 -8.13 3.40
CA THR A 314 11.26 -7.42 3.58
C THR A 314 11.43 -6.18 2.69
N SER A 315 10.73 -6.11 1.56
CA SER A 315 10.68 -4.92 0.70
C SER A 315 9.94 -3.76 1.38
N HIS A 316 8.71 -3.96 1.84
CA HIS A 316 7.93 -2.91 2.49
C HIS A 316 8.49 -2.52 3.87
N LEU A 317 9.11 -3.44 4.61
CA LEU A 317 9.87 -3.11 5.83
C LEU A 317 11.09 -2.18 5.58
N ARG A 318 11.64 -2.14 4.35
CA ARG A 318 12.69 -1.19 3.94
C ARG A 318 12.13 0.16 3.47
N GLU A 319 10.91 0.18 2.91
CA GLU A 319 10.26 1.41 2.43
C GLU A 319 9.53 2.20 3.52
N PHE A 320 8.86 1.51 4.45
CA PHE A 320 8.04 2.13 5.49
C PHE A 320 8.80 3.14 6.37
N PRO A 321 10.08 2.98 6.75
CA PRO A 321 10.79 4.03 7.50
C PRO A 321 10.97 5.31 6.69
N ARG A 322 11.18 5.21 5.36
CA ARG A 322 11.21 6.40 4.49
C ARG A 322 9.83 7.06 4.39
N HIS A 323 8.74 6.29 4.47
CA HIS A 323 7.38 6.84 4.55
C HIS A 323 7.18 7.59 5.87
N CYS A 324 7.56 7.02 7.02
CA CYS A 324 7.46 7.67 8.33
C CYS A 324 8.25 8.98 8.40
N GLU A 325 9.55 8.95 8.06
CA GLU A 325 10.43 10.14 8.12
C GLU A 325 9.95 11.27 7.19
N ARG A 326 9.38 10.94 6.03
CA ARG A 326 8.86 11.94 5.08
C ARG A 326 7.44 12.40 5.40
N ALA A 327 6.57 11.55 5.95
CA ALA A 327 5.26 11.96 6.44
C ALA A 327 5.42 12.98 7.57
N LEU A 328 6.35 12.73 8.50
CA LEU A 328 6.77 13.69 9.53
C LEU A 328 7.24 15.02 8.92
N TYR A 329 8.29 15.00 8.08
CA TYR A 329 8.86 16.21 7.49
C TYR A 329 7.82 17.04 6.70
N VAL A 330 6.97 16.38 5.91
CA VAL A 330 5.96 17.03 5.08
C VAL A 330 4.86 17.67 5.96
N VAL A 331 4.44 17.02 7.05
CA VAL A 331 3.49 17.63 8.01
C VAL A 331 4.11 18.80 8.76
N GLN A 332 5.36 18.68 9.22
CA GLN A 332 6.12 19.78 9.84
C GLN A 332 6.24 21.00 8.91
N ASN A 333 6.26 20.78 7.59
CA ASN A 333 6.43 21.85 6.60
C ASN A 333 5.13 22.41 6.00
N LEU A 334 4.06 21.62 5.88
CA LEU A 334 2.82 22.04 5.20
C LEU A 334 1.58 22.06 6.10
N GLY A 335 1.57 21.33 7.22
CA GLY A 335 0.41 21.17 8.11
C GLY A 335 -0.30 19.82 7.95
N ALA A 336 -1.24 19.51 8.84
CA ALA A 336 -1.81 18.16 8.99
C ALA A 336 -2.66 17.67 7.80
N TYR A 337 -3.28 18.57 7.03
CA TYR A 337 -4.22 18.23 5.96
C TYR A 337 -3.60 17.39 4.84
N VAL A 338 -2.28 17.47 4.62
CA VAL A 338 -1.52 16.73 3.59
C VAL A 338 -1.59 15.21 3.75
N LEU A 339 -1.86 14.71 4.96
CA LEU A 339 -2.07 13.29 5.22
C LEU A 339 -3.41 12.79 4.65
N PHE A 340 -4.38 13.69 4.49
CA PHE A 340 -5.80 13.41 4.19
C PHE A 340 -6.19 13.66 2.72
N MET A 341 -5.21 14.01 1.87
CA MET A 341 -5.33 14.18 0.42
C MET A 341 -4.49 13.14 -0.37
N PRO A 342 -4.75 11.82 -0.21
CA PRO A 342 -4.04 10.76 -0.94
C PRO A 342 -4.25 10.79 -2.46
N GLU A 343 -5.22 11.56 -2.94
CA GLU A 343 -5.37 11.88 -4.37
C GLU A 343 -4.18 12.70 -4.91
N ILE A 344 -3.53 13.51 -4.04
CA ILE A 344 -2.38 14.36 -4.36
C ILE A 344 -1.08 13.75 -3.82
N LEU A 345 -1.10 13.30 -2.56
CA LEU A 345 0.02 12.69 -1.85
C LEU A 345 -0.35 11.29 -1.34
N PRO A 346 -0.44 10.28 -2.22
CA PRO A 346 -0.59 8.89 -1.80
C PRO A 346 0.65 8.39 -1.04
N PRO A 347 0.53 7.34 -0.19
CA PRO A 347 1.66 6.64 0.45
C PRO A 347 2.82 6.31 -0.49
N THR A 348 2.55 6.04 -1.77
CA THR A 348 3.56 5.78 -2.80
C THR A 348 4.42 7.01 -3.12
N THR A 349 3.85 8.22 -3.12
CA THR A 349 4.61 9.46 -3.33
C THR A 349 5.53 9.73 -2.14
N TYR A 350 5.06 9.58 -0.90
CA TYR A 350 5.93 9.65 0.29
C TYR A 350 7.08 8.63 0.23
N LYS A 351 6.83 7.40 -0.21
CA LYS A 351 7.87 6.37 -0.37
C LYS A 351 8.89 6.69 -1.47
N LYS A 352 8.52 7.40 -2.54
CA LYS A 352 9.37 7.68 -3.71
C LYS A 352 10.09 9.04 -3.71
N ILE A 353 9.49 10.10 -3.18
CA ILE A 353 10.02 11.47 -3.29
C ILE A 353 11.45 11.61 -2.75
N GLN A 354 12.40 12.08 -3.58
CA GLN A 354 13.75 12.38 -3.12
C GLN A 354 13.78 13.65 -2.26
N ASN A 355 14.67 13.71 -1.28
CA ASN A 355 14.75 14.83 -0.32
C ASN A 355 15.00 16.18 -1.02
N SER A 356 15.72 16.18 -2.14
CA SER A 356 15.94 17.31 -3.06
C SER A 356 14.66 17.93 -3.63
N PHE A 357 13.61 17.14 -3.85
CA PHE A 357 12.34 17.62 -4.43
C PHE A 357 11.35 18.12 -3.38
N VAL A 358 11.57 17.84 -2.09
CA VAL A 358 10.59 18.20 -1.04
C VAL A 358 10.44 19.73 -0.85
N PRO A 359 11.50 20.56 -0.93
CA PRO A 359 11.34 22.02 -0.94
C PRO A 359 10.51 22.55 -2.11
N VAL A 360 10.64 21.95 -3.31
CA VAL A 360 9.86 22.34 -4.49
C VAL A 360 8.40 21.86 -4.36
N LEU A 361 8.19 20.65 -3.86
CA LEU A 361 6.85 20.16 -3.53
C LEU A 361 6.18 21.02 -2.47
N LYS A 362 6.93 21.45 -1.44
CA LYS A 362 6.45 22.38 -0.41
C LYS A 362 5.99 23.68 -1.06
N ALA A 363 6.83 24.36 -1.82
CA ALA A 363 6.47 25.62 -2.47
C ALA A 363 5.22 25.48 -3.38
N PHE A 364 5.13 24.39 -4.15
CA PHE A 364 3.97 24.11 -5.00
C PHE A 364 2.69 23.89 -4.19
N LEU A 365 2.71 23.03 -3.17
CA LEU A 365 1.54 22.75 -2.33
C LEU A 365 1.21 23.92 -1.39
N GLU A 366 2.17 24.73 -0.98
CA GLU A 366 1.91 25.90 -0.15
C GLU A 366 1.25 27.03 -0.95
N GLY A 367 1.67 27.24 -2.20
CA GLY A 367 1.03 28.17 -3.14
C GLY A 367 -0.33 27.72 -3.70
N ARG A 368 -0.68 26.43 -3.60
CA ARG A 368 -1.98 25.90 -4.06
C ARG A 368 -2.94 25.51 -2.92
N CYS A 369 -2.45 24.84 -1.88
CA CYS A 369 -3.23 24.21 -0.81
C CYS A 369 -3.26 25.00 0.51
N SER A 370 -2.66 26.19 0.57
CA SER A 370 -2.75 27.08 1.75
C SER A 370 -4.18 27.34 2.25
N PRO A 371 -5.24 27.41 1.41
CA PRO A 371 -6.63 27.49 1.88
C PRO A 371 -7.12 26.31 2.73
N PHE A 372 -6.38 25.21 2.84
CA PHE A 372 -6.72 24.03 3.65
C PHE A 372 -5.95 23.95 4.99
N LYS A 373 -5.04 24.91 5.27
CA LYS A 373 -4.18 24.90 6.49
C LYS A 373 -4.96 25.02 7.81
N ASP A 374 -6.12 25.69 7.79
CA ASP A 374 -6.99 25.92 8.94
C ASP A 374 -7.77 24.68 9.40
N ILE A 375 -7.87 23.65 8.55
CA ILE A 375 -8.79 22.53 8.78
C ILE A 375 -8.40 21.71 10.01
N ALA A 376 -7.11 21.46 10.22
CA ALA A 376 -6.62 20.67 11.34
C ALA A 376 -5.16 20.96 11.69
N ARG A 377 -4.84 20.82 12.97
CA ARG A 377 -3.48 20.91 13.53
C ARG A 377 -3.20 19.75 14.47
N PHE A 378 -1.93 19.52 14.76
CA PHE A 378 -1.51 18.73 15.92
C PHE A 378 -1.40 19.65 17.15
N ASP A 379 -1.64 19.09 18.33
CA ASP A 379 -1.30 19.75 19.60
C ASP A 379 0.08 19.30 20.12
N ASP A 380 0.50 19.83 21.27
CA ASP A 380 1.79 19.55 21.91
C ASP A 380 1.95 18.08 22.37
N LYS A 381 0.97 17.22 22.09
CA LYS A 381 0.92 15.79 22.39
C LYS A 381 0.65 14.94 21.14
N ASP A 382 0.89 15.50 19.95
CA ASP A 382 0.64 14.90 18.62
C ASP A 382 -0.80 14.39 18.41
N ARG A 383 -1.77 14.99 19.10
CA ARG A 383 -3.19 14.67 18.94
C ARG A 383 -3.80 15.56 17.86
N LEU A 384 -4.51 14.94 16.93
CA LEU A 384 -5.18 15.66 15.84
C LEU A 384 -6.36 16.48 16.38
N ILE A 385 -6.25 17.80 16.30
CA ILE A 385 -7.36 18.74 16.50
C ILE A 385 -7.90 19.13 15.12
N VAL A 386 -9.18 18.86 14.90
CA VAL A 386 -9.92 19.22 13.69
C VAL A 386 -10.77 20.46 14.00
N SER A 387 -10.83 21.42 13.08
CA SER A 387 -11.66 22.62 13.18
C SER A 387 -13.15 22.27 13.25
N GLU A 388 -13.86 22.89 14.19
CA GLU A 388 -15.25 22.55 14.54
C GLU A 388 -16.30 23.14 13.59
N SER A 389 -15.92 23.86 12.53
CA SER A 389 -16.88 24.51 11.64
C SER A 389 -17.79 23.49 10.94
N THR A 390 -19.09 23.59 11.24
CA THR A 390 -20.13 22.61 10.92
C THR A 390 -20.58 22.64 9.46
N GLY A 391 -19.72 22.14 8.58
CA GLY A 391 -20.15 21.63 7.29
C GLY A 391 -21.04 20.40 7.47
N ASP A 392 -22.32 20.54 7.19
CA ASP A 392 -23.30 19.44 7.22
C ASP A 392 -23.01 18.45 6.09
N LEU A 393 -22.25 17.42 6.44
CA LEU A 393 -21.78 16.40 5.52
C LEU A 393 -22.90 15.49 4.99
N GLU A 394 -24.06 15.39 5.67
CA GLU A 394 -25.18 14.57 5.17
C GLU A 394 -25.73 15.09 3.84
N LYS A 395 -25.59 16.40 3.57
CA LYS A 395 -25.94 17.02 2.29
C LYS A 395 -25.10 16.51 1.12
N PHE A 396 -23.85 16.11 1.37
CA PHE A 396 -22.92 15.61 0.34
C PHE A 396 -22.87 14.08 0.28
N LEU A 397 -23.10 13.39 1.40
CA LEU A 397 -23.24 11.94 1.46
C LEU A 397 -24.64 11.49 1.00
N LYS A 398 -24.86 11.44 -0.32
CA LYS A 398 -26.07 10.86 -0.92
C LYS A 398 -26.34 9.46 -0.35
N LYS A 399 -27.35 9.34 0.52
CA LYS A 399 -27.70 8.12 1.27
C LYS A 399 -27.71 6.90 0.35
N GLY A 400 -26.96 5.87 0.72
CA GLY A 400 -26.83 4.61 -0.04
C GLY A 400 -25.72 4.56 -1.10
N LYS A 401 -25.05 5.68 -1.45
CA LYS A 401 -23.84 5.62 -2.28
C LYS A 401 -22.58 5.59 -1.40
N PRO A 402 -21.69 4.58 -1.53
CA PRO A 402 -20.39 4.63 -0.87
C PRO A 402 -19.59 5.83 -1.40
N TYR A 403 -18.76 6.43 -0.56
CA TYR A 403 -17.96 7.59 -0.92
C TYR A 403 -16.96 7.25 -2.04
N TYR A 404 -17.29 7.60 -3.28
CA TYR A 404 -16.43 7.41 -4.45
C TYR A 404 -15.28 8.41 -4.40
N SER A 405 -14.05 7.91 -4.54
CA SER A 405 -12.86 8.54 -3.97
C SER A 405 -12.16 9.56 -4.87
N ARG A 406 -12.91 10.38 -5.62
CA ARG A 406 -12.36 11.44 -6.48
C ARG A 406 -13.21 12.71 -6.41
N PHE A 407 -12.55 13.84 -6.60
CA PHE A 407 -13.19 15.15 -6.61
C PHE A 407 -13.72 15.40 -8.02
N VAL A 408 -14.89 14.84 -8.31
CA VAL A 408 -15.66 15.19 -9.52
C VAL A 408 -16.12 16.64 -9.38
N ASP A 409 -16.27 17.38 -10.48
CA ASP A 409 -16.78 18.75 -10.40
C ASP A 409 -18.21 18.74 -9.86
N PHE A 410 -18.48 19.54 -8.82
CA PHE A 410 -19.75 19.50 -8.08
C PHE A 410 -20.82 20.44 -8.66
N SER A 411 -20.54 21.06 -9.82
CA SER A 411 -21.50 21.88 -10.56
C SER A 411 -22.54 21.00 -11.28
N GLY A 412 -23.67 20.73 -10.62
CA GLY A 412 -24.82 20.01 -11.15
C GLY A 412 -26.11 20.35 -10.42
#